data_AF-A0A518DVQ6-F1
#
_entry.id   AF-A0A518DVQ6-F1
#
_cell.length_a   1.000
_cell.length_b   1.000
_cell.length_c   1.000
_cell.angle_alpha   90.00
_cell.angle_beta   90.00
_cell.angle_gamma   90.00
#
_symmetry.space_group_name_H-M   'P 1'
#
loop_
_entity.id
_entity.type
_entity.pdbx_description
1 polymer ?
#
loop_
_entity_poly.entity_id
_entity_poly.type
_entity_poly.pdbx_seq_one_letter_code
_entity_poly.pdbx_strand_id
1 'polypeptide(L)'
;MNKTFFFCLVLVLAPVAVAQEPIETQPAFEQLLEQAAAAGADSSVQIAAVDALGGAEGDQLAAAADALGVALKSDNVEIRWRAARSLGSLGQGVSATAVPALTVSLTDDDAKVRAYSAYALGEMGEAARPAAPELVKQAIDGDPLVRRAVFGALRRIKPGLDVTIPLFTKVLAEADPAAVMPVLQTLADGGPEAVPALREALKNEKAAYWATLVLADLGPVAAPAVPELVALLEDKEPVVRLQAILALGKIGPEAKAACPGLVKALENDKWESVQYAATYALATIGDKDSCEAAIRQAGLHGDDFQAVASAWALVQLNPNNEELKKKAVKLLVQALKNSNSHVRRAAARALFEIKASGEMIGPAIISALEDADPEVVSNAVRSIVALGPSIVDQVDEGLENDKLRMMTARILYRLGPDAADAVPELIEALEAAGDDKEDNDFREVAQFALGRIGAASAPAVEVLVDSLDSDDPEVQGSAIFALAKIGPGAQAALPALKEKLNSENRREKLLSAWAIMKIQTSDRKLLAPLAMPFLVEALTSDHEFVRIEAAKALGELGPLAATAVPALEEAATDSSSDVREAAAAAVAQIKGE
;
A
#
# COMPACT_ATOMS: atom_id res chain seq x y z
N MET A 1 44.40 -9.63 -21.54
CA MET A 1 44.36 -11.01 -21.00
C MET A 1 42.95 -11.52 -21.25
N ASN A 2 42.57 -12.17 -22.35
CA ASN A 2 43.16 -13.22 -23.19
C ASN A 2 43.32 -14.59 -22.51
N LYS A 3 42.58 -15.56 -23.06
CA LYS A 3 42.72 -17.04 -23.06
C LYS A 3 41.97 -17.82 -21.95
N THR A 4 40.86 -18.53 -22.25
CA THR A 4 40.70 -19.89 -22.84
C THR A 4 41.18 -21.05 -21.95
N PHE A 5 40.66 -22.30 -21.94
CA PHE A 5 40.40 -23.28 -23.03
C PHE A 5 39.72 -24.57 -22.46
N PHE A 6 38.92 -25.28 -23.28
CA PHE A 6 38.79 -26.78 -23.42
C PHE A 6 37.96 -27.66 -22.44
N PHE A 7 37.31 -28.78 -22.83
CA PHE A 7 37.03 -29.52 -24.11
C PHE A 7 36.01 -30.65 -23.79
N CYS A 8 35.13 -31.17 -24.66
CA CYS A 8 35.28 -32.09 -25.81
C CYS A 8 33.82 -32.38 -26.30
N LEU A 9 33.47 -32.64 -27.56
CA LEU A 9 33.92 -33.74 -28.41
C LEU A 9 33.48 -33.49 -29.87
N VAL A 10 34.38 -33.77 -30.80
CA VAL A 10 34.16 -33.83 -32.26
C VAL A 10 33.57 -35.19 -32.64
N LEU A 11 32.56 -35.21 -33.52
CA LEU A 11 32.30 -36.36 -34.40
C LEU A 11 31.90 -35.87 -35.80
N VAL A 12 32.66 -36.38 -36.76
CA VAL A 12 32.63 -36.15 -38.22
C VAL A 12 31.42 -36.85 -38.85
N LEU A 13 30.77 -36.26 -39.88
CA LEU A 13 30.39 -36.91 -41.16
C LEU A 13 29.46 -36.03 -42.05
N ALA A 14 29.96 -35.74 -43.27
CA ALA A 14 29.30 -35.51 -44.56
C ALA A 14 28.24 -34.39 -44.78
N PRO A 15 28.22 -33.73 -45.97
CA PRO A 15 27.26 -32.70 -46.31
C PRO A 15 25.94 -33.35 -46.77
N VAL A 16 24.84 -33.08 -46.06
CA VAL A 16 23.49 -33.27 -46.62
C VAL A 16 23.06 -31.92 -47.17
N ALA A 17 22.92 -31.85 -48.48
CA ALA A 17 22.32 -30.74 -49.18
C ALA A 17 20.91 -30.51 -48.64
N VAL A 18 20.75 -29.46 -47.82
CA VAL A 18 19.46 -28.82 -47.64
C VAL A 18 19.37 -27.80 -48.76
N ALA A 19 18.42 -28.03 -49.66
CA ALA A 19 18.08 -27.12 -50.73
C ALA A 19 17.92 -25.69 -50.16
N GLN A 20 18.67 -24.75 -50.72
CA GLN A 20 18.34 -23.34 -50.58
C GLN A 20 16.97 -23.15 -51.23
N GLU A 21 15.92 -23.01 -50.42
CA GLU A 21 14.70 -22.36 -50.88
C GLU A 21 15.07 -20.92 -51.28
N PRO A 22 14.51 -20.39 -52.38
CA PRO A 22 14.89 -19.08 -52.87
C PRO A 22 14.52 -18.03 -51.83
N ILE A 23 15.43 -17.09 -51.60
CA ILE A 23 15.11 -15.82 -50.96
C ILE A 23 14.03 -15.17 -51.85
N GLU A 24 12.76 -15.20 -51.43
CA GLU A 24 11.72 -14.38 -52.05
C GLU A 24 12.20 -12.93 -51.96
N THR A 25 12.54 -12.38 -53.11
CA THR A 25 12.82 -10.96 -53.29
C THR A 25 11.66 -10.18 -52.71
N GLN A 26 11.89 -9.36 -51.69
CA GLN A 26 10.89 -8.39 -51.23
C GLN A 26 10.38 -7.62 -52.46
N PRO A 27 9.06 -7.53 -52.67
CA PRO A 27 8.50 -6.77 -53.79
C PRO A 27 9.01 -5.32 -53.74
N ALA A 28 9.22 -4.73 -54.91
CA ALA A 28 9.63 -3.33 -55.00
C ALA A 28 8.62 -2.44 -54.27
N PHE A 29 9.07 -1.39 -53.60
CA PHE A 29 8.20 -0.52 -52.80
C PHE A 29 6.99 0.02 -53.59
N GLU A 30 7.17 0.36 -54.87
CA GLU A 30 6.09 0.78 -55.76
C GLU A 30 5.01 -0.31 -55.95
N GLN A 31 5.44 -1.58 -56.05
CA GLN A 31 4.53 -2.72 -56.15
C GLN A 31 3.74 -2.92 -54.86
N LEU A 32 4.34 -2.67 -53.70
CA LEU A 32 3.65 -2.71 -52.41
C LEU A 32 2.56 -1.63 -52.31
N LEU A 33 2.83 -0.42 -52.82
CA LEU A 33 1.84 0.67 -52.85
C LEU A 33 0.63 0.29 -53.72
N GLU A 34 0.88 -0.24 -54.92
CA GLU A 34 -0.19 -0.68 -55.82
C GLU A 34 -1.01 -1.82 -55.21
N GLN A 35 -0.35 -2.84 -54.65
CA GLN A 35 -1.01 -4.00 -54.06
C GLN A 35 -1.83 -3.65 -52.81
N ALA A 36 -1.37 -2.71 -51.99
CA ALA A 36 -2.13 -2.25 -50.82
C ALA A 36 -3.39 -1.46 -51.21
N ALA A 37 -3.32 -0.66 -52.28
CA ALA A 37 -4.41 0.19 -52.74
C ALA A 37 -5.39 -0.49 -53.73
N ALA A 38 -5.06 -1.68 -54.25
CA ALA A 38 -5.84 -2.37 -55.27
C ALA A 38 -7.16 -2.97 -54.71
N ALA A 39 -8.26 -2.23 -54.88
CA ALA A 39 -9.60 -2.73 -54.58
C ALA A 39 -9.96 -3.94 -55.46
N GLY A 40 -10.35 -5.06 -54.84
CA GLY A 40 -10.76 -6.28 -55.54
C GLY A 40 -9.63 -7.26 -55.92
N ALA A 41 -8.39 -7.00 -55.48
CA ALA A 41 -7.27 -7.94 -55.62
C ALA A 41 -7.39 -9.13 -54.63
N ASP A 42 -6.52 -10.12 -54.79
CA ASP A 42 -6.39 -11.23 -53.83
C ASP A 42 -6.11 -10.66 -52.43
N SER A 43 -7.02 -10.93 -51.49
CA SER A 43 -6.94 -10.39 -50.13
C SER A 43 -5.66 -10.80 -49.41
N SER A 44 -5.06 -11.96 -49.74
CA SER A 44 -3.80 -12.40 -49.15
C SER A 44 -2.62 -11.51 -49.58
N VAL A 45 -2.58 -11.14 -50.85
CA VAL A 45 -1.57 -10.25 -51.44
C VAL A 45 -1.72 -8.84 -50.88
N GLN A 46 -2.95 -8.34 -50.79
CA GLN A 46 -3.24 -7.02 -50.22
C GLN A 46 -2.89 -6.95 -48.72
N ILE A 47 -3.17 -8.01 -47.95
CA ILE A 47 -2.78 -8.10 -46.52
C ILE A 47 -1.25 -8.05 -46.37
N ALA A 48 -0.52 -8.85 -47.15
CA ALA A 48 0.94 -8.87 -47.11
C ALA A 48 1.52 -7.50 -47.45
N ALA A 49 0.95 -6.81 -48.44
CA ALA A 49 1.37 -5.47 -48.82
C ALA A 49 1.10 -4.44 -47.71
N VAL A 50 -0.09 -4.45 -47.10
CA VAL A 50 -0.47 -3.57 -46.00
C VAL A 50 0.43 -3.75 -44.77
N ASP A 51 0.80 -4.99 -44.43
CA ASP A 51 1.71 -5.25 -43.32
C ASP A 51 3.14 -4.79 -43.64
N ALA A 52 3.63 -5.04 -44.85
CA ALA A 52 4.97 -4.62 -45.27
C ALA A 52 5.14 -3.10 -45.28
N LEU A 53 4.10 -2.36 -45.69
CA LEU A 53 4.13 -0.89 -45.68
C LEU A 53 4.26 -0.30 -44.28
N GLY A 54 3.93 -1.02 -43.21
CA GLY A 54 4.12 -0.56 -41.83
C GLY A 54 5.59 -0.44 -41.41
N GLY A 55 6.53 -0.99 -42.19
CA GLY A 55 7.97 -0.86 -41.98
C GLY A 55 8.66 0.15 -42.90
N ALA A 56 7.90 1.04 -43.55
CA ALA A 56 8.48 2.07 -44.41
C ALA A 56 9.31 3.08 -43.60
N GLU A 57 10.44 3.54 -44.16
CA GLU A 57 11.36 4.48 -43.50
C GLU A 57 11.75 5.63 -44.44
N GLY A 58 12.20 6.75 -43.85
CA GLY A 58 12.70 7.91 -44.61
C GLY A 58 11.69 8.45 -45.61
N ASP A 59 12.11 8.60 -46.87
CA ASP A 59 11.31 9.23 -47.94
C ASP A 59 10.07 8.39 -48.34
N GLN A 60 9.98 7.14 -47.89
CA GLN A 60 8.86 6.23 -48.19
C GLN A 60 7.62 6.48 -47.30
N LEU A 61 7.80 7.16 -46.16
CA LEU A 61 6.77 7.31 -45.13
C LEU A 61 5.47 7.93 -45.65
N ALA A 62 5.57 9.00 -46.44
CA ALA A 62 4.39 9.71 -46.96
C ALA A 62 3.57 8.84 -47.91
N ALA A 63 4.23 8.20 -48.87
CA ALA A 63 3.57 7.33 -49.85
C ALA A 63 2.95 6.08 -49.18
N ALA A 64 3.65 5.50 -48.20
CA ALA A 64 3.11 4.40 -47.41
C ALA A 64 1.86 4.82 -46.63
N ALA A 65 1.89 6.00 -45.98
CA ALA A 65 0.74 6.52 -45.25
C ALA A 65 -0.47 6.78 -46.15
N ASP A 66 -0.26 7.32 -47.36
CA ASP A 66 -1.34 7.52 -48.34
C ASP A 66 -1.98 6.18 -48.77
N ALA A 67 -1.15 5.19 -49.12
CA ALA A 67 -1.64 3.87 -49.52
C ALA A 67 -2.39 3.15 -48.40
N LEU A 68 -1.88 3.21 -47.17
CA LEU A 68 -2.56 2.66 -46.00
C LEU A 68 -3.86 3.41 -45.66
N GLY A 69 -3.90 4.73 -45.88
CA GLY A 69 -5.12 5.53 -45.77
C GLY A 69 -6.22 5.14 -46.76
N VAL A 70 -5.84 4.64 -47.94
CA VAL A 70 -6.77 4.02 -48.89
C VAL A 70 -7.23 2.64 -48.40
N ALA A 71 -6.30 1.82 -47.89
CA ALA A 71 -6.61 0.48 -47.36
C ALA A 71 -7.57 0.50 -46.16
N LEU A 72 -7.57 1.59 -45.36
CA LEU A 72 -8.58 1.82 -44.31
C LEU A 72 -10.02 1.85 -44.82
N LYS A 73 -10.26 1.99 -46.13
CA LYS A 73 -11.59 2.03 -46.77
C LYS A 73 -11.94 0.71 -47.46
N SER A 74 -11.16 -0.35 -47.26
CA SER A 74 -11.40 -1.66 -47.86
C SER A 74 -12.71 -2.30 -47.37
N ASP A 75 -13.42 -3.00 -48.26
CA ASP A 75 -14.58 -3.82 -47.90
C ASP A 75 -14.18 -4.97 -46.95
N ASN A 76 -12.90 -5.36 -46.95
CA ASN A 76 -12.38 -6.40 -46.08
C ASN A 76 -11.95 -5.83 -44.72
N VAL A 77 -12.65 -6.25 -43.66
CA VAL A 77 -12.38 -5.88 -42.26
C VAL A 77 -10.92 -6.14 -41.86
N GLU A 78 -10.32 -7.24 -42.33
CA GLU A 78 -8.95 -7.59 -41.97
C GLU A 78 -7.93 -6.61 -42.51
N ILE A 79 -8.13 -6.16 -43.74
CA ILE A 79 -7.30 -5.14 -44.38
C ILE A 79 -7.44 -3.81 -43.63
N ARG A 80 -8.66 -3.42 -43.22
CA ARG A 80 -8.88 -2.16 -42.48
C ARG A 80 -8.14 -2.12 -41.15
N TRP A 81 -8.28 -3.12 -40.28
CA TRP A 81 -7.62 -3.07 -38.97
C TRP A 81 -6.09 -3.21 -39.09
N ARG A 82 -5.60 -3.99 -40.07
CA ARG A 82 -4.15 -4.08 -40.34
C ARG A 82 -3.60 -2.77 -40.88
N ALA A 83 -4.34 -2.07 -41.74
CA ALA A 83 -3.97 -0.75 -42.23
C ALA A 83 -3.88 0.27 -41.09
N ALA A 84 -4.85 0.26 -40.16
CA ALA A 84 -4.79 1.09 -38.96
C ALA A 84 -3.54 0.78 -38.12
N ARG A 85 -3.25 -0.51 -37.88
CA ARG A 85 -2.04 -0.93 -37.16
C ARG A 85 -0.75 -0.46 -37.85
N SER A 86 -0.62 -0.69 -39.15
CA SER A 86 0.55 -0.29 -39.94
C SER A 86 0.76 1.22 -39.92
N LEU A 87 -0.31 2.03 -39.99
CA LEU A 87 -0.22 3.48 -39.83
C LEU A 87 0.31 3.89 -38.46
N GLY A 88 -0.04 3.17 -37.40
CA GLY A 88 0.53 3.36 -36.07
C GLY A 88 2.03 3.04 -36.01
N SER A 89 2.47 1.99 -36.70
CA SER A 89 3.89 1.58 -36.77
C SER A 89 4.78 2.58 -37.50
N LEU A 90 4.24 3.36 -38.45
CA LEU A 90 4.97 4.47 -39.09
C LEU A 90 5.27 5.63 -38.12
N GLY A 91 4.59 5.66 -36.97
CA GLY A 91 4.85 6.61 -35.89
C GLY A 91 4.48 8.06 -36.23
N GLN A 92 5.09 9.01 -35.50
CA GLN A 92 4.68 10.42 -35.52
C GLN A 92 4.94 11.13 -36.85
N GLY A 93 5.88 10.63 -37.67
CA GLY A 93 6.31 11.28 -38.92
C GLY A 93 5.22 11.41 -39.98
N VAL A 94 4.15 10.59 -39.90
CA VAL A 94 3.04 10.57 -40.87
C VAL A 94 1.73 11.15 -40.32
N SER A 95 1.77 11.73 -39.13
CA SER A 95 0.55 12.14 -38.40
C SER A 95 -0.34 13.09 -39.20
N ALA A 96 0.24 14.02 -39.97
CA ALA A 96 -0.53 14.98 -40.78
C ALA A 96 -1.45 14.28 -41.81
N THR A 97 -0.99 13.16 -42.38
CA THR A 97 -1.73 12.37 -43.37
C THR A 97 -2.64 11.35 -42.70
N ALA A 98 -2.14 10.68 -41.65
CA ALA A 98 -2.80 9.52 -41.07
C ALA A 98 -3.90 9.89 -40.06
N VAL A 99 -3.74 10.96 -39.28
CA VAL A 99 -4.69 11.35 -38.22
C VAL A 99 -6.12 11.55 -38.77
N PRO A 100 -6.36 12.28 -39.87
CA PRO A 100 -7.73 12.44 -40.39
C PRO A 100 -8.38 11.12 -40.78
N ALA A 101 -7.66 10.22 -41.45
CA ALA A 101 -8.18 8.93 -41.89
C ALA A 101 -8.49 8.02 -40.70
N LEU A 102 -7.57 7.91 -39.74
CA LEU A 102 -7.76 7.13 -38.51
C LEU A 102 -8.90 7.68 -37.65
N THR A 103 -9.09 9.01 -37.61
CA THR A 103 -10.20 9.63 -36.88
C THR A 103 -11.55 9.20 -37.44
N VAL A 104 -11.68 9.06 -38.76
CA VAL A 104 -12.90 8.52 -39.39
C VAL A 104 -13.08 7.04 -39.05
N SER A 105 -12.00 6.26 -39.06
CA SER A 105 -12.04 4.82 -38.73
C SER A 105 -12.36 4.52 -37.25
N LEU A 106 -12.41 5.53 -36.38
CA LEU A 106 -12.92 5.39 -35.02
C LEU A 106 -14.42 5.09 -34.95
N THR A 107 -15.18 5.31 -36.03
CA THR A 107 -16.61 4.98 -36.11
C THR A 107 -16.89 3.80 -37.04
N ASP A 108 -15.89 2.95 -37.30
CA ASP A 108 -16.06 1.74 -38.12
C ASP A 108 -17.06 0.77 -37.46
N ASP A 109 -17.81 0.02 -38.28
CA ASP A 109 -18.76 -0.99 -37.79
C ASP A 109 -18.06 -2.10 -36.98
N ASP A 110 -16.81 -2.45 -37.31
CA ASP A 110 -16.04 -3.48 -36.64
C ASP A 110 -15.20 -2.95 -35.47
N ALA A 111 -15.35 -3.59 -34.31
CA ALA A 111 -14.67 -3.16 -33.09
C ALA A 111 -13.14 -3.27 -33.15
N LYS A 112 -12.57 -4.22 -33.91
CA LYS A 112 -11.12 -4.30 -34.08
C LYS A 112 -10.61 -3.10 -34.87
N VAL A 113 -11.31 -2.68 -35.93
CA VAL A 113 -10.91 -1.51 -36.71
C VAL A 113 -10.93 -0.26 -35.83
N ARG A 114 -11.98 -0.05 -35.04
CA ARG A 114 -12.06 1.06 -34.08
C ARG A 114 -10.91 1.02 -33.06
N ALA A 115 -10.64 -0.16 -32.46
CA ALA A 115 -9.59 -0.32 -31.47
C ALA A 115 -8.18 -0.08 -32.03
N TYR A 116 -7.86 -0.63 -33.20
CA TYR A 116 -6.56 -0.40 -33.85
C TYR A 116 -6.41 1.03 -34.35
N SER A 117 -7.50 1.70 -34.75
CA SER A 117 -7.49 3.12 -35.10
C SER A 117 -7.18 4.00 -33.90
N ALA A 118 -7.82 3.72 -32.76
CA ALA A 118 -7.51 4.40 -31.50
C ALA A 118 -6.06 4.15 -31.07
N TYR A 119 -5.59 2.90 -31.14
CA TYR A 119 -4.20 2.55 -30.84
C TYR A 119 -3.21 3.34 -31.70
N ALA A 120 -3.42 3.37 -33.02
CA ALA A 120 -2.56 4.08 -33.96
C ALA A 120 -2.51 5.59 -33.70
N LEU A 121 -3.64 6.21 -33.41
CA LEU A 121 -3.69 7.62 -32.98
C LEU A 121 -2.90 7.84 -31.68
N GLY A 122 -2.89 6.87 -30.77
CA GLY A 122 -2.08 6.91 -29.55
C GLY A 122 -0.57 6.90 -29.83
N GLU A 123 -0.10 6.06 -30.75
CA GLU A 123 1.31 5.98 -31.14
C GLU A 123 1.81 7.27 -31.84
N MET A 124 0.88 8.04 -32.43
CA MET A 124 1.15 9.36 -33.00
C MET A 124 1.32 10.47 -31.93
N GLY A 125 1.01 10.20 -30.66
CA GLY A 125 1.23 11.12 -29.55
C GLY A 125 0.51 12.47 -29.73
N GLU A 126 1.15 13.57 -29.35
CA GLU A 126 0.52 14.90 -29.35
C GLU A 126 0.07 15.38 -30.73
N ALA A 127 0.65 14.85 -31.82
CA ALA A 127 0.24 15.19 -33.18
C ALA A 127 -1.20 14.74 -33.50
N ALA A 128 -1.72 13.75 -32.76
CA ALA A 128 -3.09 13.27 -32.89
C ALA A 128 -4.11 14.01 -32.00
N ARG A 129 -3.73 15.13 -31.36
CA ARG A 129 -4.67 15.98 -30.59
C ARG A 129 -5.97 16.33 -31.34
N PRO A 130 -5.98 16.60 -32.65
CA PRO A 130 -7.23 16.87 -33.38
C PRO A 130 -8.25 15.70 -33.34
N ALA A 131 -7.80 14.47 -33.14
CA ALA A 131 -8.67 13.29 -33.03
C ALA A 131 -9.30 13.12 -31.65
N ALA A 132 -8.85 13.88 -30.64
CA ALA A 132 -9.26 13.69 -29.26
C ALA A 132 -10.80 13.77 -29.07
N PRO A 133 -11.55 14.73 -29.66
CA PRO A 133 -13.01 14.78 -29.51
C PRO A 133 -13.75 13.54 -30.05
N GLU A 134 -13.20 12.83 -31.03
CA GLU A 134 -13.82 11.61 -31.55
C GLU A 134 -13.41 10.39 -30.70
N LEU A 135 -12.15 10.32 -30.28
CA LEU A 135 -11.70 9.34 -29.26
C LEU A 135 -12.55 9.43 -27.99
N VAL A 136 -12.90 10.65 -27.57
CA VAL A 136 -13.81 10.92 -26.45
C VAL A 136 -15.16 10.20 -26.63
N LYS A 137 -15.74 10.22 -27.83
CA LYS A 137 -17.02 9.53 -28.09
C LYS A 137 -16.89 8.01 -27.97
N GLN A 138 -15.72 7.46 -28.30
CA GLN A 138 -15.44 6.01 -28.28
C GLN A 138 -15.02 5.47 -26.90
N ALA A 139 -14.83 6.31 -25.87
CA ALA A 139 -14.45 5.81 -24.55
C ALA A 139 -15.55 4.99 -23.84
N ILE A 140 -16.79 5.11 -24.31
CA ILE A 140 -17.95 4.35 -23.85
C ILE A 140 -18.37 3.27 -24.86
N ASP A 141 -17.48 2.92 -25.80
CA ASP A 141 -17.76 1.87 -26.78
C ASP A 141 -18.16 0.56 -26.08
N GLY A 142 -19.10 -0.18 -26.67
CA GLY A 142 -19.57 -1.45 -26.11
C GLY A 142 -18.47 -2.50 -25.99
N ASP A 143 -17.46 -2.45 -26.86
CA ASP A 143 -16.34 -3.39 -26.87
C ASP A 143 -15.22 -2.95 -25.89
N PRO A 144 -14.84 -3.79 -24.90
CA PRO A 144 -13.78 -3.46 -23.95
C PRO A 144 -12.40 -3.19 -24.59
N LEU A 145 -12.11 -3.80 -25.74
CA LEU A 145 -10.86 -3.60 -26.47
C LEU A 145 -10.77 -2.16 -26.99
N VAL A 146 -11.88 -1.63 -27.52
CA VAL A 146 -11.96 -0.25 -28.00
C VAL A 146 -11.77 0.71 -26.83
N ARG A 147 -12.49 0.51 -25.72
CA ARG A 147 -12.32 1.35 -24.51
C ARG A 147 -10.86 1.40 -24.05
N ARG A 148 -10.22 0.23 -23.92
CA ARG A 148 -8.80 0.14 -23.51
C ARG A 148 -7.87 0.89 -24.47
N ALA A 149 -8.07 0.73 -25.78
CA ALA A 149 -7.28 1.41 -26.79
C ALA A 149 -7.45 2.93 -26.72
N VAL A 150 -8.69 3.42 -26.56
CA VAL A 150 -9.03 4.83 -26.44
C VAL A 150 -8.36 5.47 -25.22
N PHE A 151 -8.47 4.87 -24.02
CA PHE A 151 -7.81 5.40 -22.83
C PHE A 151 -6.28 5.41 -22.98
N GLY A 152 -5.72 4.36 -23.57
CA GLY A 152 -4.29 4.30 -23.88
C GLY A 152 -3.86 5.39 -24.87
N ALA A 153 -4.70 5.70 -25.86
CA ALA A 153 -4.44 6.74 -26.85
C ALA A 153 -4.46 8.13 -26.22
N LEU A 154 -5.52 8.45 -25.49
CA LEU A 154 -5.69 9.75 -24.84
C LEU A 154 -4.56 10.06 -23.85
N ARG A 155 -4.07 9.05 -23.12
CA ARG A 155 -2.91 9.19 -22.22
C ARG A 155 -1.63 9.61 -22.96
N ARG A 156 -1.43 9.13 -24.18
CA ARG A 156 -0.27 9.49 -25.01
C ARG A 156 -0.47 10.82 -25.74
N ILE A 157 -1.69 11.09 -26.21
CA ILE A 157 -2.06 12.31 -26.95
C ILE A 157 -2.03 13.55 -26.04
N LYS A 158 -2.42 13.39 -24.77
CA LYS A 158 -2.53 14.47 -23.77
C LYS A 158 -3.32 15.66 -24.34
N PRO A 159 -4.64 15.51 -24.56
CA PRO A 159 -5.43 16.50 -25.29
C PRO A 159 -5.73 17.80 -24.52
N GLY A 160 -5.30 17.91 -23.26
CA GLY A 160 -5.64 19.02 -22.37
C GLY A 160 -6.83 18.70 -21.46
N LEU A 161 -6.97 19.47 -20.38
CA LEU A 161 -8.05 19.28 -19.39
C LEU A 161 -9.42 19.65 -19.96
N ASP A 162 -9.48 20.63 -20.87
CA ASP A 162 -10.69 21.08 -21.56
C ASP A 162 -11.36 19.96 -22.37
N VAL A 163 -10.59 19.00 -22.87
CA VAL A 163 -11.10 17.82 -23.59
C VAL A 163 -11.23 16.60 -22.67
N THR A 164 -10.26 16.41 -21.77
CA THR A 164 -10.19 15.24 -20.88
C THR A 164 -11.33 15.22 -19.85
N ILE A 165 -11.68 16.38 -19.27
CA ILE A 165 -12.69 16.46 -18.22
C ILE A 165 -14.09 16.06 -18.73
N PRO A 166 -14.63 16.63 -19.83
CA PRO A 166 -15.95 16.25 -20.33
C PRO A 166 -16.06 14.76 -20.67
N LEU A 167 -14.98 14.18 -21.23
CA LEU A 167 -14.90 12.75 -21.53
C LEU A 167 -15.08 11.91 -20.28
N PHE A 168 -14.23 12.20 -19.29
CA PHE A 168 -14.13 11.41 -18.09
C PHE A 168 -15.40 11.52 -17.25
N THR A 169 -16.06 12.67 -17.23
CA THR A 169 -17.39 12.79 -16.62
C THR A 169 -18.47 11.98 -17.34
N LYS A 170 -18.38 11.82 -18.67
CA LYS A 170 -19.32 10.97 -19.42
C LYS A 170 -19.12 9.49 -19.08
N VAL A 171 -17.86 9.06 -18.91
CA VAL A 171 -17.53 7.70 -18.46
C VAL A 171 -18.15 7.40 -17.11
N LEU A 172 -18.17 8.36 -16.17
CA LEU A 172 -18.83 8.18 -14.87
C LEU A 172 -20.33 7.87 -15.00
N ALA A 173 -21.01 8.43 -16.00
CA ALA A 173 -22.46 8.30 -16.19
C ALA A 173 -22.87 7.07 -17.01
N GLU A 174 -22.05 6.66 -17.96
CA GLU A 174 -22.47 5.76 -19.04
C GLU A 174 -21.66 4.46 -19.12
N ALA A 175 -20.48 4.37 -18.47
CA ALA A 175 -19.60 3.21 -18.58
C ALA A 175 -19.79 2.16 -17.46
N ASP A 176 -19.19 0.98 -17.65
CA ASP A 176 -19.09 -0.02 -16.60
C ASP A 176 -18.10 0.42 -15.48
N PRO A 177 -18.23 -0.11 -14.25
CA PRO A 177 -17.33 0.25 -13.15
C PRO A 177 -15.84 0.04 -13.45
N ALA A 178 -15.49 -0.93 -14.31
CA ALA A 178 -14.11 -1.21 -14.68
C ALA A 178 -13.46 -0.07 -15.49
N ALA A 179 -14.24 0.59 -16.36
CA ALA A 179 -13.80 1.74 -17.12
C ALA A 179 -13.76 3.05 -16.28
N VAL A 180 -14.49 3.11 -15.17
CA VAL A 180 -14.54 4.30 -14.30
C VAL A 180 -13.28 4.44 -13.43
N MET A 181 -12.76 3.34 -12.87
CA MET A 181 -11.65 3.40 -11.90
C MET A 181 -10.40 4.17 -12.39
N PRO A 182 -9.87 3.95 -13.62
CA PRO A 182 -8.69 4.67 -14.09
C PRO A 182 -8.94 6.18 -14.30
N VAL A 183 -10.21 6.56 -14.45
CA VAL A 183 -10.63 7.91 -14.76
C VAL A 183 -10.72 8.79 -13.52
N LEU A 184 -11.08 8.23 -12.36
CA LEU A 184 -11.23 8.96 -11.11
C LEU A 184 -9.98 9.76 -10.75
N GLN A 185 -8.81 9.11 -10.76
CA GLN A 185 -7.54 9.75 -10.45
C GLN A 185 -7.24 10.91 -11.40
N THR A 186 -7.52 10.75 -12.69
CA THR A 186 -7.20 11.80 -13.66
C THR A 186 -8.15 12.99 -13.54
N LEU A 187 -9.40 12.78 -13.15
CA LEU A 187 -10.31 13.87 -12.80
C LEU A 187 -9.86 14.59 -11.53
N ALA A 188 -9.38 13.86 -10.52
CA ALA A 188 -8.82 14.45 -9.30
C ALA A 188 -7.55 15.26 -9.58
N ASP A 189 -6.64 14.74 -10.41
CA ASP A 189 -5.43 15.46 -10.87
C ASP A 189 -5.78 16.71 -11.70
N GLY A 190 -6.97 16.73 -12.30
CA GLY A 190 -7.52 17.87 -13.02
C GLY A 190 -7.92 19.04 -12.12
N GLY A 191 -7.93 18.87 -10.79
CA GLY A 191 -8.03 19.96 -9.84
C GLY A 191 -9.33 20.80 -9.93
N PRO A 192 -9.25 22.12 -9.68
CA PRO A 192 -10.39 23.03 -9.74
C PRO A 192 -11.14 23.01 -11.08
N GLU A 193 -10.44 22.75 -12.18
CA GLU A 193 -10.99 22.73 -13.54
C GLU A 193 -12.02 21.60 -13.72
N ALA A 194 -11.90 20.50 -12.97
CA ALA A 194 -12.84 19.38 -13.00
C ALA A 194 -14.16 19.67 -12.28
N VAL A 195 -14.17 20.62 -11.33
CA VAL A 195 -15.31 20.87 -10.43
C VAL A 195 -16.61 21.21 -11.18
N PRO A 196 -16.64 22.10 -12.20
CA PRO A 196 -17.88 22.40 -12.92
C PRO A 196 -18.52 21.17 -13.59
N ALA A 197 -17.70 20.29 -14.16
CA ALA A 197 -18.20 19.08 -14.82
C ALA A 197 -18.66 18.03 -13.80
N LEU A 198 -17.93 17.88 -12.69
CA LEU A 198 -18.33 17.00 -11.57
C LEU A 198 -19.64 17.45 -10.94
N ARG A 199 -19.89 18.76 -10.82
CA ARG A 199 -21.19 19.29 -10.36
C ARG A 199 -22.35 18.89 -11.24
N GLU A 200 -22.16 18.84 -12.55
CA GLU A 200 -23.19 18.33 -13.46
C GLU A 200 -23.33 16.80 -13.33
N ALA A 201 -22.23 16.07 -13.17
CA ALA A 201 -22.24 14.63 -12.96
C ALA A 201 -22.98 14.22 -11.67
N LEU A 202 -22.92 15.02 -10.59
CA LEU A 202 -23.68 14.78 -9.35
C LEU A 202 -25.20 14.72 -9.56
N LYS A 203 -25.73 15.35 -10.62
CA LYS A 203 -27.17 15.34 -10.93
C LYS A 203 -27.61 14.06 -11.65
N ASN A 204 -26.66 13.24 -12.10
CA ASN A 204 -26.93 11.99 -12.78
C ASN A 204 -26.80 10.81 -11.80
N GLU A 205 -27.87 10.04 -11.62
CA GLU A 205 -27.93 8.93 -10.65
C GLU A 205 -26.78 7.91 -10.80
N LYS A 206 -26.33 7.63 -12.04
CA LYS A 206 -25.25 6.67 -12.28
C LYS A 206 -23.86 7.25 -12.01
N ALA A 207 -23.69 8.55 -12.21
CA ALA A 207 -22.42 9.24 -12.01
C ALA A 207 -22.23 9.81 -10.61
N ALA A 208 -23.32 10.06 -9.88
CA ALA A 208 -23.31 10.77 -8.60
C ALA A 208 -22.34 10.12 -7.60
N TYR A 209 -22.44 8.80 -7.42
CA TYR A 209 -21.51 8.05 -6.55
C TYR A 209 -20.04 8.30 -6.93
N TRP A 210 -19.69 8.17 -8.21
CA TRP A 210 -18.31 8.36 -8.66
C TRP A 210 -17.84 9.81 -8.54
N ALA A 211 -18.70 10.77 -8.86
CA ALA A 211 -18.40 12.18 -8.73
C ALA A 211 -18.15 12.57 -7.26
N THR A 212 -18.88 12.00 -6.30
CA THR A 212 -18.62 12.25 -4.86
C THR A 212 -17.22 11.80 -4.44
N LEU A 213 -16.72 10.67 -4.95
CA LEU A 213 -15.37 10.20 -4.66
C LEU A 213 -14.31 11.18 -5.16
N VAL A 214 -14.44 11.64 -6.41
CA VAL A 214 -13.48 12.60 -6.98
C VAL A 214 -13.51 13.93 -6.22
N LEU A 215 -14.69 14.42 -5.85
CA LEU A 215 -14.83 15.66 -5.08
C LEU A 215 -14.26 15.53 -3.66
N ALA A 216 -14.36 14.35 -3.04
CA ALA A 216 -13.72 14.08 -1.75
C ALA A 216 -12.19 14.13 -1.84
N ASP A 217 -11.61 13.57 -2.91
CA ASP A 217 -10.16 13.59 -3.16
C ASP A 217 -9.65 15.02 -3.47
N LEU A 218 -10.46 15.85 -4.13
CA LEU A 218 -10.16 17.27 -4.37
C LEU A 218 -10.16 18.11 -3.07
N GLY A 219 -10.91 17.68 -2.04
CA GLY A 219 -10.96 18.35 -0.74
C GLY A 219 -11.50 19.79 -0.82
N PRO A 220 -10.87 20.78 -0.16
CA PRO A 220 -11.40 22.16 -0.08
C PRO A 220 -11.66 22.84 -1.42
N VAL A 221 -10.91 22.48 -2.47
CA VAL A 221 -11.09 23.01 -3.82
C VAL A 221 -12.48 22.70 -4.40
N ALA A 222 -13.12 21.62 -3.94
CA ALA A 222 -14.46 21.21 -4.36
C ALA A 222 -15.60 22.00 -3.70
N ALA A 223 -15.32 23.03 -2.88
CA ALA A 223 -16.32 23.88 -2.23
C ALA A 223 -17.47 24.37 -3.16
N PRO A 224 -17.25 24.72 -4.45
CA PRO A 224 -18.35 25.09 -5.34
C PRO A 224 -19.41 24.01 -5.57
N ALA A 225 -19.12 22.74 -5.27
CA ALA A 225 -20.04 21.60 -5.40
C ALA A 225 -20.90 21.34 -4.16
N VAL A 226 -20.72 22.10 -3.07
CA VAL A 226 -21.50 21.94 -1.83
C VAL A 226 -23.02 21.93 -2.07
N PRO A 227 -23.63 22.80 -2.91
CA PRO A 227 -25.07 22.77 -3.13
C PRO A 227 -25.58 21.44 -3.70
N GLU A 228 -24.86 20.87 -4.68
CA GLU A 228 -25.22 19.59 -5.27
C GLU A 228 -24.97 18.42 -4.30
N LEU A 229 -23.89 18.46 -3.51
CA LEU A 229 -23.62 17.46 -2.47
C LEU A 229 -24.68 17.49 -1.35
N VAL A 230 -25.18 18.67 -0.98
CA VAL A 230 -26.27 18.81 -0.01
C VAL A 230 -27.56 18.17 -0.52
N ALA A 231 -27.85 18.25 -1.82
CA ALA A 231 -29.01 17.58 -2.40
C ALA A 231 -28.92 16.04 -2.29
N LEU A 232 -27.71 15.48 -2.38
CA LEU A 232 -27.47 14.04 -2.25
C LEU A 232 -27.58 13.52 -0.81
N LEU A 233 -27.71 14.39 0.20
CA LEU A 233 -27.99 13.96 1.58
C LEU A 233 -29.38 13.31 1.73
N GLU A 234 -30.25 13.48 0.75
CA GLU A 234 -31.59 12.85 0.71
C GLU A 234 -31.68 11.78 -0.39
N ASP A 235 -30.54 11.35 -0.96
CA ASP A 235 -30.52 10.32 -2.00
C ASP A 235 -31.12 9.00 -1.48
N LYS A 236 -31.82 8.28 -2.35
CA LYS A 236 -32.45 7.00 -2.00
C LYS A 236 -31.43 5.94 -1.58
N GLU A 237 -30.24 5.96 -2.20
CA GLU A 237 -29.19 5.00 -1.95
C GLU A 237 -28.32 5.43 -0.77
N PRO A 238 -28.23 4.64 0.31
CA PRO A 238 -27.47 5.02 1.51
C PRO A 238 -25.98 5.19 1.23
N VAL A 239 -25.44 4.45 0.25
CA VAL A 239 -24.04 4.58 -0.15
C VAL A 239 -23.76 5.93 -0.80
N VAL A 240 -24.71 6.50 -1.57
CA VAL A 240 -24.55 7.83 -2.18
C VAL A 240 -24.61 8.91 -1.10
N ARG A 241 -25.56 8.80 -0.16
CA ARG A 241 -25.62 9.70 1.01
C ARG A 241 -24.33 9.69 1.79
N LEU A 242 -23.82 8.50 2.12
CA LEU A 242 -22.55 8.30 2.83
C LEU A 242 -21.39 9.01 2.13
N GLN A 243 -21.22 8.80 0.83
CA GLN A 243 -20.10 9.40 0.09
C GLN A 243 -20.25 10.92 -0.07
N ALA A 244 -21.47 11.43 -0.27
CA ALA A 244 -21.72 12.86 -0.28
C ALA A 244 -21.35 13.52 1.06
N ILE A 245 -21.69 12.89 2.17
CA ILE A 245 -21.30 13.34 3.52
C ILE A 245 -19.79 13.36 3.70
N LEU A 246 -19.08 12.29 3.28
CA LEU A 246 -17.62 12.23 3.36
C LEU A 246 -16.97 13.32 2.51
N ALA A 247 -17.48 13.56 1.30
CA ALA A 247 -17.00 14.65 0.43
C ALA A 247 -17.20 16.03 1.09
N LEU A 248 -18.37 16.28 1.70
CA LEU A 248 -18.62 17.52 2.46
C LEU A 248 -17.65 17.68 3.64
N GLY A 249 -17.38 16.59 4.36
CA GLY A 249 -16.41 16.58 5.45
C GLY A 249 -14.98 16.88 4.98
N LYS A 250 -14.57 16.39 3.80
CA LYS A 250 -13.26 16.64 3.18
C LYS A 250 -13.12 18.04 2.58
N ILE A 251 -14.21 18.63 2.11
CA ILE A 251 -14.27 20.05 1.74
C ILE A 251 -13.99 20.92 2.98
N GLY A 252 -14.55 20.55 4.14
CA GLY A 252 -14.24 21.21 5.41
C GLY A 252 -15.08 22.48 5.63
N PRO A 253 -14.52 23.56 6.23
CA PRO A 253 -15.28 24.72 6.70
C PRO A 253 -16.19 25.39 5.65
N GLU A 254 -15.78 25.37 4.38
CA GLU A 254 -16.56 25.92 3.26
C GLU A 254 -17.89 25.19 3.03
N ALA A 255 -18.03 23.96 3.54
CA ALA A 255 -19.26 23.18 3.50
C ALA A 255 -20.24 23.49 4.65
N LYS A 256 -20.04 24.58 5.41
CA LYS A 256 -20.94 25.00 6.52
C LYS A 256 -22.43 25.03 6.15
N ALA A 257 -22.77 25.34 4.89
CA ALA A 257 -24.16 25.32 4.43
C ALA A 257 -24.83 23.93 4.51
N ALA A 258 -24.04 22.85 4.59
CA ALA A 258 -24.54 21.48 4.71
C ALA A 258 -24.93 21.06 6.13
N CYS A 259 -24.54 21.83 7.16
CA CYS A 259 -24.75 21.46 8.56
C CYS A 259 -26.21 21.07 8.91
N PRO A 260 -27.26 21.80 8.47
CA PRO A 260 -28.64 21.39 8.75
C PRO A 260 -29.00 20.01 8.17
N GLY A 261 -28.54 19.71 6.95
CA GLY A 261 -28.77 18.41 6.31
C GLY A 261 -27.97 17.29 6.98
N LEU A 262 -26.74 17.58 7.39
CA LEU A 262 -25.88 16.64 8.11
C LEU A 262 -26.43 16.33 9.51
N VAL A 263 -26.95 17.32 10.23
CA VAL A 263 -27.65 17.11 11.52
C VAL A 263 -28.87 16.22 11.32
N LYS A 264 -29.67 16.48 10.29
CA LYS A 264 -30.83 15.63 9.96
C LYS A 264 -30.41 14.18 9.66
N ALA A 265 -29.33 13.98 8.90
CA ALA A 265 -28.79 12.66 8.59
C ALA A 265 -28.27 11.95 9.85
N LEU A 266 -27.57 12.67 10.74
CA LEU A 266 -27.13 12.15 12.03
C LEU A 266 -28.30 11.67 12.90
N GLU A 267 -29.38 12.44 12.95
CA GLU A 267 -30.52 12.16 13.84
C GLU A 267 -31.50 11.11 13.30
N ASN A 268 -31.69 11.05 11.97
CA ASN A 268 -32.84 10.37 11.38
C ASN A 268 -32.48 9.37 10.27
N ASP A 269 -31.22 9.25 9.85
CA ASP A 269 -30.89 8.24 8.84
C ASP A 269 -31.09 6.83 9.40
N LYS A 270 -31.52 5.90 8.54
CA LYS A 270 -31.77 4.51 8.90
C LYS A 270 -30.49 3.68 9.00
N TRP A 271 -29.40 4.14 8.41
CA TRP A 271 -28.14 3.42 8.33
C TRP A 271 -27.12 4.06 9.25
N GLU A 272 -26.60 3.30 10.21
CA GLU A 272 -25.68 3.86 11.20
C GLU A 272 -24.38 4.37 10.55
N SER A 273 -23.93 3.74 9.46
CA SER A 273 -22.78 4.23 8.68
C SER A 273 -22.94 5.67 8.19
N VAL A 274 -24.16 6.07 7.81
CA VAL A 274 -24.48 7.45 7.39
C VAL A 274 -24.44 8.38 8.60
N GLN A 275 -24.93 7.96 9.75
CA GLN A 275 -24.86 8.72 11.01
C GLN A 275 -23.40 8.92 11.46
N TYR A 276 -22.56 7.88 11.37
CA TYR A 276 -21.14 7.95 11.69
C TYR A 276 -20.42 8.95 10.80
N ALA A 277 -20.67 8.90 9.49
CA ALA A 277 -20.10 9.86 8.55
C ALA A 277 -20.61 11.27 8.78
N ALA A 278 -21.90 11.44 9.13
CA ALA A 278 -22.45 12.75 9.45
C ALA A 278 -21.73 13.36 10.66
N THR A 279 -21.49 12.56 11.70
CA THR A 279 -20.70 12.96 12.88
C THR A 279 -19.29 13.40 12.48
N TYR A 280 -18.63 12.63 11.62
CA TYR A 280 -17.33 12.98 11.08
C TYR A 280 -17.34 14.31 10.34
N ALA A 281 -18.25 14.48 9.37
CA ALA A 281 -18.33 15.67 8.55
C ALA A 281 -18.69 16.92 9.36
N LEU A 282 -19.60 16.81 10.34
CA LEU A 282 -19.95 17.92 11.23
C LEU A 282 -18.73 18.41 12.03
N ALA A 283 -17.87 17.49 12.49
CA ALA A 283 -16.65 17.83 13.21
C ALA A 283 -15.63 18.54 12.32
N THR A 284 -15.42 18.06 11.09
CA THR A 284 -14.42 18.62 10.17
C THR A 284 -14.85 19.95 9.54
N ILE A 285 -16.17 20.16 9.35
CA ILE A 285 -16.73 21.45 8.93
C ILE A 285 -16.57 22.49 10.03
N GLY A 286 -16.61 22.09 11.30
CA GLY A 286 -16.23 22.96 12.41
C GLY A 286 -17.30 23.97 12.85
N ASP A 287 -18.54 23.86 12.39
CA ASP A 287 -19.63 24.77 12.80
C ASP A 287 -20.20 24.40 14.17
N LYS A 288 -19.42 24.69 15.21
CA LYS A 288 -19.71 24.33 16.60
C LYS A 288 -21.15 24.63 17.02
N ASP A 289 -21.62 25.86 16.80
CA ASP A 289 -22.91 26.33 17.30
C ASP A 289 -24.10 25.54 16.74
N SER A 290 -24.00 25.10 15.48
CA SER A 290 -25.07 24.37 14.81
C SER A 290 -25.03 22.86 15.06
N CYS A 291 -23.87 22.31 15.38
CA CYS A 291 -23.63 20.86 15.31
C CYS A 291 -23.45 20.21 16.69
N GLU A 292 -22.94 20.95 17.68
CA GLU A 292 -22.49 20.36 18.96
C GLU A 292 -23.64 19.63 19.69
N ALA A 293 -24.83 20.22 19.73
CA ALA A 293 -25.98 19.61 20.41
C ALA A 293 -26.37 18.26 19.79
N ALA A 294 -26.45 18.19 18.46
CA ALA A 294 -26.79 16.97 17.74
C ALA A 294 -25.75 15.87 17.95
N ILE A 295 -24.45 16.20 17.87
CA ILE A 295 -23.37 15.25 18.13
C ILE A 295 -23.41 14.74 19.58
N ARG A 296 -23.68 15.63 20.56
CA ARG A 296 -23.86 15.20 21.96
C ARG A 296 -25.02 14.21 22.12
N GLN A 297 -26.17 14.49 21.50
CA GLN A 297 -27.33 13.60 21.58
C GLN A 297 -27.06 12.25 20.90
N ALA A 298 -26.44 12.26 19.72
CA ALA A 298 -26.07 11.04 19.01
C ALA A 298 -25.12 10.17 19.83
N GLY A 299 -24.14 10.76 20.51
CA GLY A 299 -23.23 10.01 21.39
C GLY A 299 -23.88 9.44 22.65
N LEU A 300 -24.99 10.00 23.12
CA LEU A 300 -25.74 9.51 24.29
C LEU A 300 -26.73 8.39 23.95
N HIS A 301 -27.26 8.39 22.73
CA HIS A 301 -28.35 7.50 22.31
C HIS A 301 -27.97 6.50 21.21
N GLY A 302 -26.81 6.68 20.59
CA GLY A 302 -26.25 5.79 19.58
C GLY A 302 -25.57 4.56 20.18
N ASP A 303 -25.00 3.75 19.28
CA ASP A 303 -24.20 2.59 19.65
C ASP A 303 -22.79 2.99 20.14
N ASP A 304 -21.98 2.00 20.53
CA ASP A 304 -20.62 2.24 21.02
C ASP A 304 -19.73 2.94 19.99
N PHE A 305 -19.94 2.67 18.69
CA PHE A 305 -19.19 3.31 17.63
C PHE A 305 -19.56 4.79 17.49
N GLN A 306 -20.86 5.10 17.51
CA GLN A 306 -21.38 6.47 17.52
C GLN A 306 -20.92 7.24 18.77
N ALA A 307 -20.87 6.59 19.95
CA ALA A 307 -20.36 7.19 21.17
C ALA A 307 -18.88 7.59 21.04
N VAL A 308 -18.05 6.70 20.48
CA VAL A 308 -16.64 6.97 20.18
C VAL A 308 -16.49 8.10 19.16
N ALA A 309 -17.22 8.05 18.04
CA ALA A 309 -17.19 9.07 17.00
C ALA A 309 -17.61 10.45 17.54
N SER A 310 -18.66 10.47 18.38
CA SER A 310 -19.16 11.70 19.00
C SER A 310 -18.17 12.27 20.01
N ALA A 311 -17.53 11.42 20.83
CA ALA A 311 -16.50 11.87 21.78
C ALA A 311 -15.33 12.55 21.07
N TRP A 312 -14.85 11.94 19.97
CA TRP A 312 -13.83 12.54 19.10
C TRP A 312 -14.31 13.86 18.50
N ALA A 313 -15.49 13.87 17.88
CA ALA A 313 -16.04 15.03 17.19
C ALA A 313 -16.20 16.24 18.11
N LEU A 314 -16.68 16.01 19.34
CA LEU A 314 -16.87 17.07 20.33
C LEU A 314 -15.54 17.70 20.76
N VAL A 315 -14.46 16.91 20.87
CA VAL A 315 -13.12 17.43 21.16
C VAL A 315 -12.57 18.23 19.98
N GLN A 316 -12.76 17.75 18.74
CA GLN A 316 -12.35 18.51 17.54
C GLN A 316 -13.06 19.87 17.43
N LEU A 317 -14.35 19.94 17.79
CA LEU A 317 -15.11 21.19 17.83
C LEU A 317 -14.73 22.09 19.02
N ASN A 318 -14.09 21.54 20.05
CA ASN A 318 -13.75 22.23 21.30
C ASN A 318 -12.33 21.89 21.76
N PRO A 319 -11.28 22.19 20.97
CA PRO A 319 -9.93 21.71 21.24
C PRO A 319 -9.33 22.26 22.54
N ASN A 320 -9.81 23.43 22.99
CA ASN A 320 -9.34 24.07 24.22
C ASN A 320 -10.12 23.64 25.49
N ASN A 321 -11.08 22.72 25.37
CA ASN A 321 -11.88 22.27 26.50
C ASN A 321 -11.26 21.01 27.15
N GLU A 322 -10.37 21.24 28.11
CA GLU A 322 -9.65 20.17 28.83
C GLU A 322 -10.59 19.21 29.58
N GLU A 323 -11.70 19.70 30.14
CA GLU A 323 -12.65 18.83 30.84
C GLU A 323 -13.36 17.88 29.88
N LEU A 324 -13.75 18.39 28.71
CA LEU A 324 -14.33 17.58 27.64
C LEU A 324 -13.32 16.56 27.12
N LYS A 325 -12.07 16.97 26.89
CA LYS A 325 -10.99 16.09 26.46
C LYS A 325 -10.77 14.95 27.47
N LYS A 326 -10.72 15.24 28.77
CA LYS A 326 -10.63 14.21 29.83
C LYS A 326 -11.81 13.24 29.82
N LYS A 327 -13.04 13.74 29.64
CA LYS A 327 -14.24 12.89 29.55
C LYS A 327 -14.19 12.00 28.30
N ALA A 328 -13.76 12.55 27.16
CA ALA A 328 -13.58 11.80 25.92
C ALA A 328 -12.51 10.72 26.10
N VAL A 329 -11.33 11.04 26.65
CA VAL A 329 -10.27 10.04 26.93
C VAL A 329 -10.79 8.89 27.78
N LYS A 330 -11.53 9.18 28.86
CA LYS A 330 -12.12 8.13 29.70
C LYS A 330 -13.06 7.20 28.90
N LEU A 331 -13.92 7.77 28.05
CA LEU A 331 -14.82 6.99 27.20
C LEU A 331 -14.04 6.15 26.18
N LEU A 332 -13.10 6.77 25.46
CA LEU A 332 -12.32 6.13 24.41
C LEU A 332 -11.46 4.99 24.98
N VAL A 333 -10.84 5.19 26.14
CA VAL A 333 -10.08 4.13 26.81
C VAL A 333 -10.98 2.96 27.21
N GLN A 334 -12.21 3.21 27.69
CA GLN A 334 -13.16 2.12 27.92
C GLN A 334 -13.56 1.41 26.63
N ALA A 335 -13.69 2.14 25.52
CA ALA A 335 -14.00 1.58 24.22
C ALA A 335 -12.86 0.71 23.64
N LEU A 336 -11.62 0.83 24.12
CA LEU A 336 -10.53 -0.11 23.79
C LEU A 336 -10.80 -1.53 24.30
N LYS A 337 -11.69 -1.71 25.28
CA LYS A 337 -12.10 -3.02 25.81
C LYS A 337 -13.27 -3.64 25.05
N ASN A 338 -13.84 -2.93 24.08
CA ASN A 338 -15.04 -3.38 23.38
C ASN A 338 -14.78 -4.68 22.62
N SER A 339 -15.75 -5.60 22.60
CA SER A 339 -15.62 -6.87 21.87
C SER A 339 -15.55 -6.65 20.35
N ASN A 340 -16.18 -5.58 19.85
CA ASN A 340 -16.16 -5.19 18.45
C ASN A 340 -14.82 -4.54 18.07
N SER A 341 -14.10 -5.16 17.13
CA SER A 341 -12.80 -4.66 16.66
C SER A 341 -12.87 -3.29 15.97
N HIS A 342 -14.01 -2.92 15.37
CA HIS A 342 -14.20 -1.61 14.75
C HIS A 342 -14.28 -0.50 15.80
N VAL A 343 -14.97 -0.74 16.92
CA VAL A 343 -15.06 0.21 18.03
C VAL A 343 -13.69 0.42 18.66
N ARG A 344 -12.92 -0.66 18.90
CA ARG A 344 -11.56 -0.54 19.44
C ARG A 344 -10.62 0.26 18.54
N ARG A 345 -10.65 -0.01 17.23
CA ARG A 345 -9.84 0.74 16.25
C ARG A 345 -10.24 2.21 16.19
N ALA A 346 -11.54 2.50 16.18
CA ALA A 346 -12.04 3.87 16.20
C ALA A 346 -11.61 4.60 17.48
N ALA A 347 -11.66 3.92 18.63
CA ALA A 347 -11.25 4.48 19.91
C ALA A 347 -9.75 4.79 19.97
N ALA A 348 -8.91 3.85 19.50
CA ALA A 348 -7.46 4.07 19.39
C ALA A 348 -7.16 5.24 18.47
N ARG A 349 -7.78 5.29 17.28
CA ARG A 349 -7.61 6.39 16.34
C ARG A 349 -8.06 7.73 16.91
N ALA A 350 -9.18 7.75 17.62
CA ALA A 350 -9.69 8.94 18.27
C ALA A 350 -8.74 9.46 19.36
N LEU A 351 -8.18 8.58 20.20
CA LEU A 351 -7.19 8.95 21.22
C LEU A 351 -5.95 9.62 20.60
N PHE A 352 -5.48 9.07 19.49
CA PHE A 352 -4.38 9.63 18.72
C PHE A 352 -4.70 11.01 18.14
N GLU A 353 -5.85 11.16 17.48
CA GLU A 353 -6.22 12.41 16.81
C GLU A 353 -6.56 13.56 17.77
N ILE A 354 -7.07 13.26 18.97
CA ILE A 354 -7.29 14.30 20.00
C ILE A 354 -5.99 14.71 20.70
N LYS A 355 -4.86 14.05 20.39
CA LYS A 355 -3.54 14.31 20.98
C LYS A 355 -3.60 14.36 22.51
N ALA A 356 -4.22 13.35 23.12
CA ALA A 356 -4.22 13.25 24.57
C ALA A 356 -2.81 12.87 25.06
N SER A 357 -2.31 13.57 26.09
CA SER A 357 -0.98 13.30 26.66
C SER A 357 -0.94 11.97 27.41
N GLY A 358 0.25 11.42 27.62
CA GLY A 358 0.46 10.24 28.45
C GLY A 358 -0.07 10.44 29.86
N GLU A 359 0.09 11.63 30.45
CA GLU A 359 -0.52 12.00 31.74
C GLU A 359 -2.05 11.83 31.78
N MET A 360 -2.75 12.12 30.67
CA MET A 360 -4.21 12.05 30.60
C MET A 360 -4.69 10.63 30.30
N ILE A 361 -3.97 9.93 29.43
CA ILE A 361 -4.31 8.57 28.98
C ILE A 361 -3.92 7.54 30.05
N GLY A 362 -2.77 7.72 30.68
CA GLY A 362 -2.13 6.75 31.57
C GLY A 362 -3.04 6.26 32.71
N PRO A 363 -3.53 7.14 33.59
CA PRO A 363 -4.45 6.75 34.66
C PRO A 363 -5.73 6.08 34.16
N ALA A 364 -6.24 6.52 33.00
CA ALA A 364 -7.43 5.93 32.39
C ALA A 364 -7.15 4.52 31.88
N ILE A 365 -6.00 4.27 31.22
CA ILE A 365 -5.63 2.94 30.74
C ILE A 365 -5.35 2.00 31.90
N ILE A 366 -4.58 2.44 32.92
CA ILE A 366 -4.35 1.65 34.14
C ILE A 366 -5.70 1.23 34.71
N SER A 367 -6.57 2.19 35.03
CA SER A 367 -7.87 1.89 35.64
C SER A 367 -8.77 1.02 34.76
N ALA A 368 -8.69 1.16 33.43
CA ALA A 368 -9.52 0.37 32.53
C ALA A 368 -9.02 -1.07 32.36
N LEU A 369 -7.70 -1.28 32.39
CA LEU A 369 -7.07 -2.56 32.07
C LEU A 369 -6.55 -3.34 33.29
N GLU A 370 -6.53 -2.74 34.49
CA GLU A 370 -6.02 -3.36 35.73
C GLU A 370 -6.61 -4.75 36.00
N ASP A 371 -7.92 -4.91 35.87
CA ASP A 371 -8.63 -6.19 36.07
C ASP A 371 -9.11 -6.85 34.76
N ALA A 372 -8.59 -6.43 33.61
CA ALA A 372 -9.03 -6.95 32.32
C ALA A 372 -8.40 -8.33 32.04
N ASP A 373 -9.18 -9.23 31.41
CA ASP A 373 -8.64 -10.50 30.91
C ASP A 373 -7.46 -10.25 29.95
N PRO A 374 -6.40 -11.08 29.97
CA PRO A 374 -5.25 -10.95 29.07
C PRO A 374 -5.61 -10.76 27.59
N GLU A 375 -6.69 -11.37 27.10
CA GLU A 375 -7.16 -11.20 25.73
C GLU A 375 -7.65 -9.77 25.46
N VAL A 376 -8.35 -9.16 26.42
CA VAL A 376 -8.84 -7.78 26.33
C VAL A 376 -7.68 -6.79 26.29
N VAL A 377 -6.68 -6.98 27.16
CA VAL A 377 -5.45 -6.17 27.17
C VAL A 377 -4.71 -6.30 25.84
N SER A 378 -4.54 -7.53 25.35
CA SER A 378 -3.89 -7.80 24.05
C SER A 378 -4.62 -7.14 22.88
N ASN A 379 -5.95 -7.17 22.88
CA ASN A 379 -6.79 -6.53 21.86
C ASN A 379 -6.71 -5.00 21.89
N ALA A 380 -6.63 -4.40 23.08
CA ALA A 380 -6.41 -2.96 23.25
C ALA A 380 -5.04 -2.55 22.71
N VAL A 381 -3.97 -3.23 23.13
CA VAL A 381 -2.60 -3.00 22.65
C VAL A 381 -2.51 -3.16 21.13
N ARG A 382 -3.12 -4.19 20.54
CA ARG A 382 -3.12 -4.39 19.08
C ARG A 382 -3.80 -3.22 18.35
N SER A 383 -4.83 -2.63 18.94
CA SER A 383 -5.53 -1.49 18.34
C SER A 383 -4.70 -0.21 18.38
N ILE A 384 -3.88 -0.02 19.43
CA ILE A 384 -2.92 1.09 19.53
C ILE A 384 -1.77 0.89 18.54
N VAL A 385 -1.18 -0.30 18.47
CA VAL A 385 -0.08 -0.62 17.55
C VAL A 385 -0.47 -0.46 16.09
N ALA A 386 -1.75 -0.71 15.73
CA ALA A 386 -2.25 -0.53 14.38
C ALA A 386 -2.20 0.93 13.86
N LEU A 387 -1.92 1.90 14.73
CA LEU A 387 -1.70 3.31 14.38
C LEU A 387 -0.28 3.57 13.87
N GLY A 388 0.65 2.62 14.03
CA GLY A 388 2.01 2.69 13.50
C GLY A 388 2.93 3.66 14.27
N PRO A 389 4.04 4.12 13.64
CA PRO A 389 5.11 4.88 14.31
C PRO A 389 4.64 6.21 14.92
N SER A 390 3.54 6.78 14.41
CA SER A 390 3.04 8.07 14.87
C SER A 390 2.63 8.13 16.35
N ILE A 391 2.47 6.99 17.02
CA ILE A 391 2.04 6.94 18.43
C ILE A 391 3.20 6.99 19.43
N VAL A 392 4.45 6.86 18.96
CA VAL A 392 5.62 6.69 19.82
C VAL A 392 5.72 7.82 20.85
N ASP A 393 5.71 9.07 20.40
CA ASP A 393 5.73 10.30 21.22
C ASP A 393 4.57 10.40 22.24
N GLN A 394 3.52 9.59 22.10
CA GLN A 394 2.35 9.63 23.01
C GLN A 394 2.42 8.56 24.10
N VAL A 395 3.22 7.51 23.89
CA VAL A 395 3.25 6.35 24.80
C VAL A 395 4.57 6.20 25.55
N ASP A 396 5.66 6.76 25.05
CA ASP A 396 6.99 6.75 25.66
C ASP A 396 7.02 7.33 27.08
N GLU A 397 6.26 8.41 27.34
CA GLU A 397 6.01 8.97 28.69
C GLU A 397 5.53 7.89 29.68
N GLY A 398 4.88 6.83 29.18
CA GLY A 398 4.43 5.71 30.00
C GLY A 398 5.57 4.85 30.56
N LEU A 399 6.79 4.93 30.02
CA LEU A 399 7.97 4.25 30.56
C LEU A 399 8.39 4.78 31.95
N GLU A 400 8.13 6.05 32.23
CA GLU A 400 8.44 6.67 33.53
C GLU A 400 7.44 6.27 34.64
N ASN A 401 6.33 5.61 34.29
CA ASN A 401 5.28 5.27 35.22
C ASN A 401 5.29 3.76 35.52
N ASP A 402 5.56 3.38 36.78
CA ASP A 402 5.68 1.99 37.21
C ASP A 402 4.53 1.08 36.76
N LYS A 403 3.31 1.61 36.70
CA LYS A 403 2.12 0.85 36.30
C LYS A 403 1.94 0.73 34.79
N LEU A 404 2.52 1.64 34.01
CA LEU A 404 2.40 1.68 32.56
C LEU A 404 3.63 1.14 31.85
N ARG A 405 4.82 1.22 32.44
CA ARG A 405 6.10 0.92 31.80
C ARG A 405 6.12 -0.46 31.16
N MET A 406 5.55 -1.46 31.82
CA MET A 406 5.40 -2.82 31.28
C MET A 406 4.54 -2.86 30.01
N MET A 407 3.41 -2.16 30.03
CA MET A 407 2.50 -2.10 28.88
C MET A 407 3.10 -1.26 27.76
N THR A 408 3.77 -0.14 28.08
CA THR A 408 4.47 0.70 27.10
C THR A 408 5.59 -0.08 26.43
N ALA A 409 6.45 -0.77 27.18
CA ALA A 409 7.50 -1.62 26.62
C ALA A 409 6.91 -2.70 25.70
N ARG A 410 5.75 -3.29 26.04
CA ARG A 410 5.02 -4.22 25.16
C ARG A 410 4.49 -3.58 23.87
N ILE A 411 4.04 -2.33 23.93
CA ILE A 411 3.61 -1.57 22.74
C ILE A 411 4.82 -1.31 21.83
N LEU A 412 5.91 -0.78 22.39
CA LEU A 412 7.16 -0.49 21.67
C LEU A 412 7.77 -1.75 21.05
N TYR A 413 7.79 -2.85 21.81
CA TYR A 413 8.15 -4.16 21.29
C TYR A 413 7.31 -4.54 20.06
N ARG A 414 5.98 -4.41 20.12
CA ARG A 414 5.11 -4.79 19.00
C ARG A 414 5.27 -3.90 17.77
N LEU A 415 5.57 -2.61 17.96
CA LEU A 415 5.92 -1.68 16.87
C LEU A 415 7.23 -2.08 16.19
N GLY A 416 8.21 -2.58 16.94
CA GLY A 416 9.49 -3.03 16.39
C GLY A 416 10.29 -1.85 15.81
N PRO A 417 10.81 -1.92 14.57
CA PRO A 417 11.63 -0.86 13.99
C PRO A 417 10.97 0.54 14.00
N ASP A 418 9.64 0.58 13.93
CA ASP A 418 8.84 1.81 13.97
C ASP A 418 8.91 2.53 15.34
N ALA A 419 9.45 1.88 16.38
CA ALA A 419 9.64 2.42 17.72
C ALA A 419 11.06 2.98 17.96
N ALA A 420 11.84 3.21 16.90
CA ALA A 420 13.23 3.67 16.99
C ALA A 420 13.41 4.98 17.78
N ASP A 421 12.43 5.88 17.71
CA ASP A 421 12.49 7.18 18.39
C ASP A 421 12.35 7.04 19.93
N ALA A 422 11.82 5.92 20.43
CA ALA A 422 11.67 5.62 21.87
C ALA A 422 12.92 4.98 22.52
N VAL A 423 14.01 4.81 21.76
CA VAL A 423 15.23 4.16 22.27
C VAL A 423 15.83 4.92 23.45
N PRO A 424 15.95 6.27 23.44
CA PRO A 424 16.45 7.01 24.60
C PRO A 424 15.65 6.75 25.88
N GLU A 425 14.31 6.80 25.78
CA GLU A 425 13.41 6.62 26.92
C GLU A 425 13.45 5.17 27.44
N LEU A 426 13.62 4.18 26.55
CA LEU A 426 13.85 2.78 26.94
C LEU A 426 15.17 2.59 27.68
N ILE A 427 16.23 3.32 27.31
CA ILE A 427 17.52 3.30 28.00
C ILE A 427 17.36 3.90 29.40
N GLU A 428 16.80 5.10 29.50
CA GLU A 428 16.59 5.77 30.79
C GLU A 428 15.72 4.93 31.73
N ALA A 429 14.66 4.30 31.21
CA ALA A 429 13.81 3.43 32.01
C ALA A 429 14.53 2.14 32.46
N LEU A 430 15.42 1.58 31.64
CA LEU A 430 16.25 0.42 32.03
C LEU A 430 17.29 0.79 33.08
N GLU A 431 17.90 1.97 32.99
CA GLU A 431 18.86 2.48 33.98
C GLU A 431 18.19 2.78 35.33
N ALA A 432 16.92 3.19 35.31
CA ALA A 432 16.13 3.46 36.51
C ALA A 432 15.59 2.20 37.19
N ALA A 433 15.50 1.07 36.48
CA ALA A 433 14.98 -0.19 37.01
C ALA A 433 15.99 -0.84 37.98
N GLY A 434 15.52 -1.28 39.14
CA GLY A 434 16.29 -2.04 40.12
C GLY A 434 16.38 -3.55 39.79
N ASP A 435 16.70 -4.33 40.82
CA ASP A 435 16.91 -5.79 40.73
C ASP A 435 15.82 -6.60 41.45
N ASP A 436 14.69 -5.97 41.82
CA ASP A 436 13.55 -6.72 42.34
C ASP A 436 12.80 -7.45 41.21
N LYS A 437 11.87 -8.34 41.60
CA LYS A 437 11.16 -9.19 40.63
C LYS A 437 10.36 -8.37 39.61
N GLU A 438 9.70 -7.31 40.03
CA GLU A 438 8.85 -6.50 39.15
C GLU A 438 9.71 -5.69 38.17
N ASP A 439 10.85 -5.18 38.64
CA ASP A 439 11.85 -4.53 37.81
C ASP A 439 12.51 -5.51 36.82
N ASN A 440 12.85 -6.73 37.24
CA ASN A 440 13.42 -7.74 36.34
C ASN A 440 12.45 -8.18 35.25
N ASP A 441 11.17 -8.38 35.59
CA ASP A 441 10.11 -8.65 34.61
C ASP A 441 10.04 -7.50 33.59
N PHE A 442 10.14 -6.25 34.04
CA PHE A 442 10.16 -5.08 33.15
C PHE A 442 11.43 -5.01 32.29
N ARG A 443 12.61 -5.20 32.88
CA ARG A 443 13.90 -5.18 32.19
C ARG A 443 13.92 -6.19 31.05
N GLU A 444 13.44 -7.41 31.29
CA GLU A 444 13.33 -8.44 30.25
C GLU A 444 12.52 -7.94 29.04
N VAL A 445 11.34 -7.37 29.29
CA VAL A 445 10.45 -6.88 28.23
C VAL A 445 11.03 -5.67 27.50
N ALA A 446 11.64 -4.73 28.21
CA ALA A 446 12.29 -3.55 27.64
C ALA A 446 13.51 -3.95 26.78
N GLN A 447 14.30 -4.93 27.22
CA GLN A 447 15.43 -5.46 26.46
C GLN A 447 14.96 -6.19 25.19
N PHE A 448 13.88 -6.98 25.27
CA PHE A 448 13.26 -7.53 24.06
C PHE A 448 12.73 -6.44 23.12
N ALA A 449 12.17 -5.35 23.63
CA ALA A 449 11.75 -4.22 22.83
C ALA A 449 12.93 -3.61 22.06
N LEU A 450 14.04 -3.32 22.74
CA LEU A 450 15.28 -2.84 22.13
C LEU A 450 15.79 -3.80 21.05
N GLY A 451 15.80 -5.11 21.33
CA GLY A 451 16.18 -6.13 20.35
C GLY A 451 15.26 -6.16 19.13
N ARG A 452 13.96 -5.92 19.30
CA ARG A 452 12.99 -5.91 18.20
C ARG A 452 13.02 -4.63 17.37
N ILE A 453 13.34 -3.49 17.98
CA ILE A 453 13.69 -2.24 17.28
C ILE A 453 14.94 -2.47 16.41
N GLY A 454 15.92 -3.23 16.93
CA GLY A 454 17.07 -3.70 16.17
C GLY A 454 18.22 -2.70 16.10
N ALA A 455 18.74 -2.42 14.91
CA ALA A 455 19.98 -1.64 14.74
C ALA A 455 19.90 -0.20 15.29
N ALA A 456 18.71 0.40 15.33
CA ALA A 456 18.51 1.73 15.92
C ALA A 456 18.78 1.75 17.44
N SER A 457 18.70 0.59 18.12
CA SER A 457 18.99 0.44 19.55
C SER A 457 20.49 0.38 19.87
N ALA A 458 21.39 0.69 18.93
CA ALA A 458 22.83 0.75 19.18
C ALA A 458 23.25 1.68 20.36
N PRO A 459 22.54 2.80 20.66
CA PRO A 459 22.82 3.58 21.86
C PRO A 459 22.62 2.81 23.18
N ALA A 460 21.79 1.76 23.19
CA ALA A 460 21.49 0.98 24.39
C ALA A 460 22.57 -0.05 24.75
N VAL A 461 23.66 -0.13 23.97
CA VAL A 461 24.68 -1.18 24.15
C VAL A 461 25.33 -1.13 25.53
N GLU A 462 25.54 0.07 26.10
CA GLU A 462 26.15 0.23 27.42
C GLU A 462 25.26 -0.36 28.53
N VAL A 463 24.01 0.11 28.66
CA VAL A 463 23.05 -0.41 29.64
C VAL A 463 22.74 -1.91 29.47
N LEU A 464 22.80 -2.41 28.24
CA LEU A 464 22.65 -3.84 27.96
C LEU A 464 23.87 -4.66 28.40
N VAL A 465 25.08 -4.10 28.29
CA VAL A 465 26.29 -4.75 28.82
C VAL A 465 26.24 -4.84 30.33
N ASP A 466 25.79 -3.79 31.02
CA ASP A 466 25.61 -3.82 32.47
C ASP A 466 24.61 -4.90 32.91
N SER A 467 23.55 -5.10 32.11
CA SER A 467 22.55 -6.14 32.37
C SER A 467 23.08 -7.59 32.20
N LEU A 468 24.26 -7.78 31.60
CA LEU A 468 24.91 -9.11 31.52
C LEU A 468 25.41 -9.60 32.89
N ASP A 469 25.59 -8.71 33.85
CA ASP A 469 26.04 -9.03 35.20
C ASP A 469 24.89 -9.11 36.22
N SER A 470 23.63 -9.04 35.75
CA SER A 470 22.43 -9.25 36.59
C SER A 470 22.45 -10.64 37.24
N ASP A 471 21.97 -10.76 38.48
CA ASP A 471 21.77 -12.06 39.14
C ASP A 471 20.57 -12.83 38.55
N ASP A 472 19.72 -12.17 37.76
CA ASP A 472 18.54 -12.77 37.13
C ASP A 472 18.90 -13.36 35.75
N PRO A 473 18.78 -14.70 35.56
CA PRO A 473 19.14 -15.36 34.30
C PRO A 473 18.30 -14.92 33.10
N GLU A 474 17.05 -14.48 33.30
CA GLU A 474 16.20 -14.03 32.20
C GLU A 474 16.56 -12.62 31.75
N VAL A 475 16.92 -11.74 32.69
CA VAL A 475 17.49 -10.42 32.36
C VAL A 475 18.82 -10.56 31.61
N GLN A 476 19.72 -11.44 32.08
CA GLN A 476 20.96 -11.72 31.35
C GLN A 476 20.67 -12.23 29.93
N GLY A 477 19.75 -13.19 29.80
CA GLY A 477 19.40 -13.81 28.52
C GLY A 477 18.79 -12.83 27.52
N SER A 478 17.86 -11.99 27.98
CA SER A 478 17.20 -10.96 27.16
C SER A 478 18.16 -9.82 26.79
N ALA A 479 19.10 -9.44 27.66
CA ALA A 479 20.18 -8.52 27.32
C ALA A 479 21.12 -9.05 26.23
N ILE A 480 21.59 -10.30 26.35
CA ILE A 480 22.39 -10.96 25.30
C ILE A 480 21.60 -11.00 23.98
N PHE A 481 20.30 -11.28 24.07
CA PHE A 481 19.44 -11.31 22.91
C PHE A 481 19.30 -9.96 22.22
N ALA A 482 19.08 -8.89 22.99
CA ALA A 482 19.00 -7.54 22.47
C ALA A 482 20.29 -7.13 21.75
N LEU A 483 21.45 -7.39 22.36
CA LEU A 483 22.77 -7.14 21.77
C LEU A 483 22.96 -7.88 20.44
N ALA A 484 22.56 -9.14 20.36
CA ALA A 484 22.60 -9.91 19.12
C ALA A 484 21.76 -9.28 18.00
N LYS A 485 20.59 -8.73 18.35
CA LYS A 485 19.65 -8.14 17.39
C LYS A 485 20.01 -6.71 16.96
N ILE A 486 20.69 -5.95 17.82
CA ILE A 486 21.37 -4.70 17.42
C ILE A 486 22.41 -5.02 16.34
N GLY A 487 23.06 -6.18 16.42
CA GLY A 487 23.98 -6.67 15.40
C GLY A 487 25.30 -5.89 15.41
N PRO A 488 25.88 -5.53 14.25
CA PRO A 488 27.20 -4.87 14.20
C PRO A 488 27.32 -3.58 15.01
N GLY A 489 26.20 -2.90 15.30
CA GLY A 489 26.19 -1.72 16.18
C GLY A 489 26.60 -2.03 17.63
N ALA A 490 26.48 -3.28 18.08
CA ALA A 490 26.83 -3.73 19.43
C ALA A 490 28.28 -4.20 19.58
N GLN A 491 29.20 -3.73 18.72
CA GLN A 491 30.62 -4.09 18.74
C GLN A 491 31.28 -3.87 20.12
N ALA A 492 30.83 -2.84 20.87
CA ALA A 492 31.34 -2.53 22.20
C ALA A 492 31.04 -3.62 23.24
N ALA A 493 30.04 -4.46 23.03
CA ALA A 493 29.68 -5.56 23.94
C ALA A 493 30.55 -6.81 23.79
N LEU A 494 31.37 -6.90 22.73
CA LEU A 494 32.16 -8.10 22.45
C LEU A 494 33.11 -8.55 23.57
N PRO A 495 33.80 -7.66 24.31
CA PRO A 495 34.64 -8.08 25.43
C PRO A 495 33.83 -8.81 26.51
N ALA A 496 32.70 -8.23 26.93
CA ALA A 496 31.82 -8.82 27.95
C ALA A 496 31.23 -10.16 27.48
N LEU A 497 30.71 -10.22 26.25
CA LEU A 497 30.17 -11.47 25.70
C LEU A 497 31.23 -12.57 25.58
N LYS A 498 32.48 -12.22 25.25
CA LYS A 498 33.60 -13.19 25.18
C LYS A 498 33.97 -13.74 26.55
N GLU A 499 33.84 -12.94 27.61
CA GLU A 499 34.01 -13.41 28.97
C GLU A 499 32.95 -14.47 29.32
N LYS A 500 31.68 -14.19 28.98
CA LYS A 500 30.56 -15.12 29.22
C LYS A 500 30.68 -16.47 28.49
N LEU A 501 31.49 -16.58 27.44
CA LEU A 501 31.82 -17.88 26.81
C LEU A 501 32.51 -18.85 27.76
N ASN A 502 33.11 -18.36 28.84
CA ASN A 502 33.76 -19.15 29.88
C ASN A 502 32.84 -19.43 31.08
N SER A 503 31.58 -19.00 31.05
CA SER A 503 30.61 -19.25 32.11
C SER A 503 30.34 -20.75 32.30
N GLU A 504 30.13 -21.16 33.55
CA GLU A 504 29.63 -22.49 33.89
C GLU A 504 28.16 -22.67 33.48
N ASN A 505 27.42 -21.56 33.33
CA ASN A 505 26.05 -21.59 32.86
C ASN A 505 26.01 -21.90 31.35
N ARG A 506 25.53 -23.10 31.02
CA ARG A 506 25.41 -23.57 29.65
C ARG A 506 24.55 -22.64 28.79
N ARG A 507 23.44 -22.11 29.30
CA ARG A 507 22.53 -21.24 28.53
C ARG A 507 23.23 -19.94 28.15
N GLU A 508 23.89 -19.31 29.12
CA GLU A 508 24.65 -18.06 28.96
C GLU A 508 25.78 -18.23 27.92
N LYS A 509 26.54 -19.33 28.00
CA LYS A 509 27.61 -19.63 27.05
C LYS A 509 27.12 -19.75 25.61
N LEU A 510 26.02 -20.49 25.39
CA LEU A 510 25.49 -20.72 24.04
C LEU A 510 24.84 -19.46 23.46
N LEU A 511 24.10 -18.70 24.29
CA LEU A 511 23.52 -17.40 23.94
C LEU A 511 24.60 -16.39 23.55
N SER A 512 25.67 -16.29 24.35
CA SER A 512 26.78 -15.37 24.07
C SER A 512 27.50 -15.72 22.78
N ALA A 513 27.69 -17.01 22.47
CA ALA A 513 28.25 -17.45 21.20
C ALA A 513 27.39 -17.02 20.00
N TRP A 514 26.06 -17.11 20.13
CA TRP A 514 25.14 -16.62 19.11
C TRP A 514 25.17 -15.10 18.96
N ALA A 515 25.19 -14.34 20.07
CA ALA A 515 25.26 -12.88 20.03
C ALA A 515 26.55 -12.39 19.36
N ILE A 516 27.71 -12.94 19.74
CA ILE A 516 29.00 -12.60 19.11
C ILE A 516 28.95 -12.88 17.60
N MET A 517 28.33 -13.99 17.20
CA MET A 517 28.19 -14.34 15.79
C MET A 517 27.34 -13.34 14.97
N LYS A 518 26.33 -12.74 15.59
CA LYS A 518 25.47 -11.72 14.98
C LYS A 518 26.16 -10.35 14.93
N ILE A 519 26.91 -10.00 15.97
CA ILE A 519 27.66 -8.74 16.07
C ILE A 519 28.87 -8.76 15.13
N GLN A 520 29.66 -9.83 15.21
CA GLN A 520 30.89 -10.01 14.45
C GLN A 520 30.75 -11.19 13.48
N THR A 521 30.23 -10.90 12.29
CA THR A 521 29.93 -11.93 11.27
C THR A 521 31.16 -12.69 10.75
N SER A 522 32.37 -12.17 10.96
CA SER A 522 33.63 -12.87 10.64
C SER A 522 33.82 -14.17 11.42
N ASP A 523 33.21 -14.28 12.61
CA ASP A 523 33.45 -15.37 13.55
C ASP A 523 32.42 -16.50 13.41
N ARG A 524 31.49 -16.38 12.45
CA ARG A 524 30.39 -17.32 12.17
C ARG A 524 30.84 -18.77 12.10
N LYS A 525 31.92 -19.08 11.37
CA LYS A 525 32.41 -20.46 11.23
C LYS A 525 32.93 -21.05 12.54
N LEU A 526 33.52 -20.22 13.39
CA LEU A 526 34.12 -20.64 14.66
C LEU A 526 33.04 -20.84 15.73
N LEU A 527 32.04 -19.96 15.76
CA LEU A 527 31.02 -19.92 16.81
C LEU A 527 29.76 -20.70 16.48
N ALA A 528 29.49 -21.00 15.20
CA ALA A 528 28.32 -21.77 14.80
C ALA A 528 28.16 -23.11 15.56
N PRO A 529 29.21 -23.94 15.78
CA PRO A 529 29.08 -25.17 16.55
C PRO A 529 28.69 -24.95 18.01
N LEU A 530 29.07 -23.79 18.59
CA LEU A 530 28.70 -23.40 19.96
C LEU A 530 27.28 -22.82 20.00
N ALA A 531 26.83 -22.08 19.00
CA ALA A 531 25.48 -21.51 18.96
C ALA A 531 24.40 -22.53 18.57
N MET A 532 24.75 -23.54 17.76
CA MET A 532 23.80 -24.50 17.17
C MET A 532 22.87 -25.18 18.18
N PRO A 533 23.36 -25.73 19.30
CA PRO A 533 22.50 -26.45 20.24
C PRO A 533 21.43 -25.54 20.84
N PHE A 534 21.78 -24.28 21.14
CA PHE A 534 20.84 -23.31 21.68
C PHE A 534 19.83 -22.85 20.64
N LEU A 535 20.27 -22.60 19.40
CA LEU A 535 19.33 -22.22 18.34
C LEU A 535 18.32 -23.33 18.04
N VAL A 536 18.73 -24.60 18.10
CA VAL A 536 17.82 -25.74 17.98
C VAL A 536 16.84 -25.81 19.16
N GLU A 537 17.33 -25.61 20.40
CA GLU A 537 16.47 -25.55 21.60
C GLU A 537 15.48 -24.37 21.55
N ALA A 538 15.92 -23.21 21.04
CA ALA A 538 15.12 -22.00 20.93
C ALA A 538 13.96 -22.14 19.93
N LEU A 539 14.02 -23.09 18.98
CA LEU A 539 12.89 -23.41 18.10
C LEU A 539 11.68 -23.96 18.85
N THR A 540 11.83 -24.44 20.09
CA THR A 540 10.72 -24.93 20.92
C THR A 540 10.37 -23.96 22.06
N SER A 541 10.85 -22.71 22.02
CA SER A 541 10.56 -21.72 23.05
C SER A 541 9.07 -21.41 23.14
N ASP A 542 8.57 -21.17 24.36
CA ASP A 542 7.20 -20.68 24.58
C ASP A 542 6.95 -19.32 23.90
N HIS A 543 8.01 -18.52 23.70
CA HIS A 543 7.95 -17.24 23.02
C HIS A 543 8.04 -17.42 21.50
N GLU A 544 6.93 -17.15 20.81
CA GLU A 544 6.83 -17.22 19.35
C GLU A 544 7.97 -16.51 18.63
N PHE A 545 8.34 -15.32 19.09
CA PHE A 545 9.42 -14.54 18.49
C PHE A 545 10.80 -15.19 18.63
N VAL A 546 11.08 -15.82 19.77
CA VAL A 546 12.33 -16.56 19.98
C VAL A 546 12.40 -17.72 18.97
N ARG A 547 11.27 -18.40 18.70
CA ARG A 547 11.19 -19.45 17.67
C ARG A 547 11.44 -18.91 16.26
N ILE A 548 10.82 -17.78 15.89
CA ILE A 548 11.03 -17.11 14.58
C ILE A 548 12.51 -16.78 14.38
N GLU A 549 13.15 -16.17 15.39
CA GLU A 549 14.52 -15.70 15.28
C GLU A 549 15.54 -16.84 15.35
N ALA A 550 15.24 -17.91 16.10
CA ALA A 550 16.01 -19.14 16.06
C ALA A 550 16.01 -19.74 14.65
N ALA A 551 14.84 -19.82 14.00
CA ALA A 551 14.72 -20.32 12.63
C ALA A 551 15.54 -19.47 11.65
N LYS A 552 15.36 -18.14 11.67
CA LYS A 552 16.14 -17.23 10.81
C LYS A 552 17.64 -17.33 11.03
N ALA A 553 18.08 -17.40 12.30
CA ALA A 553 19.50 -17.52 12.63
C ALA A 553 20.10 -18.85 12.12
N LEU A 554 19.36 -19.95 12.18
CA LEU A 554 19.77 -21.22 11.59
C LEU A 554 19.83 -21.16 10.06
N GLY A 555 18.88 -20.48 9.41
CA GLY A 555 18.91 -20.23 7.96
C GLY A 555 20.14 -19.43 7.52
N GLU A 556 20.47 -18.36 8.25
CA GLU A 556 21.65 -17.52 7.98
C GLU A 556 22.99 -18.23 8.13
N LEU A 557 23.03 -19.32 8.90
CA LEU A 557 24.19 -20.21 8.98
C LEU A 557 24.36 -21.06 7.71
N GLY A 558 23.31 -21.18 6.90
CA GLY A 558 23.30 -21.94 5.66
C GLY A 558 23.77 -23.38 5.90
N PRO A 559 24.65 -23.93 5.06
CA PRO A 559 25.12 -25.31 5.21
C PRO A 559 25.73 -25.68 6.57
N LEU A 560 26.18 -24.70 7.36
CA LEU A 560 26.69 -24.94 8.71
C LEU A 560 25.61 -25.44 9.68
N ALA A 561 24.34 -25.16 9.40
CA ALA A 561 23.18 -25.60 10.19
C ALA A 561 22.49 -26.85 9.64
N ALA A 562 23.16 -27.64 8.78
CA ALA A 562 22.61 -28.87 8.22
C ALA A 562 22.07 -29.85 9.29
N THR A 563 22.68 -29.88 10.48
CA THR A 563 22.21 -30.74 11.59
C THR A 563 20.91 -30.26 12.24
N ALA A 564 20.51 -29.01 12.03
CA ALA A 564 19.29 -28.42 12.58
C ALA A 564 18.06 -28.60 11.66
N VAL A 565 18.25 -29.09 10.43
CA VAL A 565 17.17 -29.28 9.45
C VAL A 565 15.98 -30.08 10.01
N PRO A 566 16.16 -31.21 10.73
CA PRO A 566 15.02 -31.93 11.28
C PRO A 566 14.18 -31.10 12.27
N ALA A 567 14.83 -30.30 13.12
CA ALA A 567 14.14 -29.43 14.07
C ALA A 567 13.43 -28.26 13.37
N LEU A 568 14.01 -27.75 12.28
CA LEU A 568 13.35 -26.74 11.44
C LEU A 568 12.16 -27.31 10.66
N GLU A 569 12.25 -28.56 10.19
CA GLU A 569 11.12 -29.23 9.53
C GLU A 569 9.96 -29.47 10.53
N GLU A 570 10.27 -29.72 11.80
CA GLU A 570 9.26 -29.74 12.88
C GLU A 570 8.67 -28.34 13.13
N ALA A 571 9.51 -27.31 13.26
CA ALA A 571 9.07 -25.92 13.41
C ALA A 571 8.27 -25.40 12.19
N ALA A 572 8.45 -25.99 11.00
CA ALA A 572 7.63 -25.70 9.82
C ALA A 572 6.16 -26.14 9.98
N THR A 573 5.84 -26.87 11.05
CA THR A 573 4.48 -27.24 11.45
C THR A 573 3.95 -26.47 12.66
N ASP A 574 4.68 -25.44 13.12
CA ASP A 574 4.30 -24.61 14.27
C ASP A 574 2.90 -24.02 14.14
N SER A 575 2.25 -23.77 15.28
CA SER A 575 0.98 -23.05 15.36
C SER A 575 1.00 -21.65 14.71
N SER A 576 2.10 -20.90 14.84
CA SER A 576 2.28 -19.57 14.24
C SER A 576 2.66 -19.67 12.76
N SER A 577 1.96 -18.92 11.91
CA SER A 577 2.29 -18.81 10.48
C SER A 577 3.70 -18.29 10.25
N ASP A 578 4.13 -17.34 11.06
CA ASP A 578 5.39 -16.63 10.86
C ASP A 578 6.58 -17.53 11.23
N VAL A 579 6.40 -18.37 12.25
CA VAL A 579 7.36 -19.43 12.59
C VAL A 579 7.45 -20.45 11.46
N ARG A 580 6.31 -20.90 10.92
CA ARG A 580 6.30 -21.87 9.81
C ARG A 580 7.04 -21.34 8.58
N GLU A 581 6.79 -20.08 8.22
CA GLU A 581 7.43 -19.42 7.08
C GLU A 581 8.94 -19.25 7.31
N ALA A 582 9.34 -18.77 8.48
CA ALA A 582 10.75 -18.61 8.84
C ALA A 582 11.50 -19.96 8.83
N ALA A 583 10.89 -21.01 9.37
CA ALA A 583 11.47 -22.35 9.40
C ALA A 583 11.61 -22.95 7.99
N ALA A 584 10.58 -22.83 7.15
CA ALA A 584 10.64 -23.28 5.76
C ALA A 584 11.72 -22.54 4.95
N ALA A 585 11.80 -21.21 5.10
CA ALA A 585 12.85 -20.41 4.48
C ALA A 585 14.25 -20.81 4.96
N ALA A 586 14.41 -21.08 6.25
CA ALA A 586 15.68 -21.54 6.81
C ALA A 586 16.10 -22.89 6.24
N VAL A 587 15.17 -23.85 6.09
CA VAL A 587 15.45 -25.15 5.46
C VAL A 587 15.94 -24.97 4.02
N ALA A 588 15.28 -24.12 3.23
CA ALA A 588 15.70 -23.82 1.86
C ALA A 588 17.11 -23.21 1.81
N GLN A 589 17.40 -22.22 2.66
CA GLN A 589 18.71 -21.58 2.78
C GLN A 589 19.83 -22.57 3.16
N ILE A 590 19.53 -23.52 4.04
CA ILE A 590 20.50 -24.54 4.47
C ILE A 590 20.77 -25.57 3.35
N LYS A 591 19.72 -25.95 2.59
CA LYS A 591 19.81 -26.89 1.46
C LYS A 591 20.39 -26.25 0.19
N GLY A 592 20.44 -24.91 0.14
CA GLY A 592 20.93 -24.16 -1.01
C GLY A 592 19.92 -24.09 -2.16
N GLU A 593 18.63 -24.11 -1.82
CA GLU A 593 17.48 -24.11 -2.74
C GLU A 593 16.88 -22.71 -2.94
#